data_AF-A0A843GZ77-F1
#
_entry.id   AF-A0A843GZ77-F1
#
_cell.length_a   1.000
_cell.length_b   1.000
_cell.length_c   1.000
_cell.angle_alpha   90.00
_cell.angle_beta   90.00
_cell.angle_gamma   90.00
#
_symmetry.space_group_name_H-M   'P 1'
#
loop_
_entity.id
_entity.type
_entity.pdbx_description
1 polymer ?
#
loop_
_entity_poly.entity_id
_entity_poly.type
_entity_poly.pdbx_seq_one_letter_code
_entity_poly.pdbx_strand_id
1 'polypeptide(L)'
;MGNTKTNKKRKRSSRMYWEAKEVLKKFPKARYYFVLGGRSCGKTYSILREAIEDALAGRGMFAYVRRHTEYIRERNMQCLFEPQPIEELSNGEWNRIKYWRGFFYLERWEPDEETGIMVRVLKNPTPIGVALAVNTWEGNKGQDIGAANGGFKHIIYDEAITGQNYLTDEFQKFKNLISSLVRDRTEQDTKIWLIANPLSKWCPFFPELGITKEMISEPGHRFEIHYPDTDMTTIFEYIGEINGRMVDTDPVFDTFFAFPNSKGKSKSITSGFWELDDAVHLPSQVYKNSRKLKECFMYFGETWIRCEFMRYDNGCYYVVWTPAKELKEKSYYFILNSVPDRYAIIGIKTGHPYAKLLNEFYQKGQVYYSDNTIADLVHGFIKEATKIVR
;
A
#
# COMPACT_ATOMS: atom_id res chain seq x y z
N MET A 1 41.76 -40.42 -1.72
CA MET A 1 40.46 -39.89 -1.27
C MET A 1 40.28 -38.49 -1.84
N GLY A 2 39.78 -38.38 -3.07
CA GLY A 2 39.51 -37.10 -3.75
C GLY A 2 38.04 -36.76 -3.59
N ASN A 3 37.74 -35.70 -2.84
CA ASN A 3 36.37 -35.30 -2.51
C ASN A 3 35.81 -34.42 -3.64
N THR A 4 35.00 -35.01 -4.51
CA THR A 4 34.27 -34.34 -5.59
C THR A 4 33.12 -33.51 -5.03
N LYS A 5 33.34 -32.19 -4.90
CA LYS A 5 32.25 -31.22 -4.66
C LYS A 5 31.43 -31.07 -5.95
N THR A 6 30.27 -31.72 -6.01
CA THR A 6 29.26 -31.48 -7.04
C THR A 6 28.71 -30.06 -6.93
N ASN A 7 29.12 -29.21 -7.86
CA ASN A 7 28.70 -27.83 -7.97
C ASN A 7 27.29 -27.79 -8.61
N LYS A 8 26.22 -27.81 -7.81
CA LYS A 8 24.85 -27.56 -8.28
C LYS A 8 24.76 -26.10 -8.73
N LYS A 9 24.96 -25.83 -10.03
CA LYS A 9 24.63 -24.55 -10.67
C LYS A 9 23.15 -24.24 -10.40
N ARG A 10 22.86 -23.26 -9.54
CA ARG A 10 21.55 -22.63 -9.41
C ARG A 10 21.17 -22.05 -10.78
N LYS A 11 20.13 -22.59 -11.42
CA LYS A 11 19.49 -21.99 -12.60
C LYS A 11 18.99 -20.59 -12.18
N ARG A 12 19.62 -19.53 -12.67
CA ARG A 12 19.07 -18.17 -12.57
C ARG A 12 17.80 -18.13 -13.43
N SER A 13 16.66 -17.86 -12.79
CA SER A 13 15.42 -17.50 -13.47
C SER A 13 15.68 -16.28 -14.36
N SER A 14 15.13 -16.27 -15.57
CA SER A 14 15.30 -15.21 -16.59
C SER A 14 14.20 -14.14 -16.54
N ARG A 15 13.40 -14.08 -15.48
CA ARG A 15 12.18 -13.25 -15.42
C ARG A 15 12.45 -11.79 -15.14
N MET A 16 12.19 -10.91 -16.12
CA MET A 16 12.35 -9.46 -15.97
C MET A 16 11.32 -8.79 -15.06
N TYR A 17 10.15 -9.39 -14.83
CA TYR A 17 9.03 -8.79 -14.08
C TYR A 17 8.30 -9.80 -13.20
N TRP A 18 7.54 -9.31 -12.22
CA TRP A 18 6.67 -10.11 -11.36
C TRP A 18 5.38 -10.49 -12.10
N GLU A 19 4.88 -11.71 -11.87
CA GLU A 19 3.75 -12.31 -12.57
C GLU A 19 2.65 -12.79 -11.62
N ALA A 20 1.45 -12.20 -11.71
CA ALA A 20 0.27 -12.54 -10.92
C ALA A 20 -0.17 -14.01 -11.09
N LYS A 21 -0.04 -14.53 -12.32
CA LYS A 21 -0.38 -15.91 -12.69
C LYS A 21 0.31 -16.94 -11.81
N GLU A 22 1.54 -16.68 -11.38
CA GLU A 22 2.29 -17.60 -10.52
C GLU A 22 1.68 -17.72 -9.14
N VAL A 23 1.29 -16.58 -8.58
CA VAL A 23 0.69 -16.51 -7.26
C VAL A 23 -0.69 -17.16 -7.29
N LEU A 24 -1.49 -16.86 -8.32
CA LEU A 24 -2.79 -17.49 -8.54
C LEU A 24 -2.67 -19.00 -8.72
N LYS A 25 -1.70 -19.48 -9.50
CA LYS A 25 -1.49 -20.92 -9.71
C LYS A 25 -1.06 -21.64 -8.43
N LYS A 26 -0.22 -21.00 -7.61
CA LYS A 26 0.28 -21.59 -6.37
C LYS A 26 -0.75 -21.54 -5.24
N PHE A 27 -1.55 -20.50 -5.19
CA PHE A 27 -2.56 -20.26 -4.15
C PHE A 27 -3.94 -19.99 -4.76
N PRO A 28 -4.53 -20.94 -5.49
CA PRO A 28 -5.77 -20.71 -6.23
C PRO A 28 -6.99 -20.51 -5.31
N LYS A 29 -6.90 -20.94 -4.04
CA LYS A 29 -7.97 -20.81 -3.04
C LYS A 29 -7.88 -19.54 -2.20
N ALA A 30 -6.75 -18.82 -2.24
CA ALA A 30 -6.63 -17.57 -1.48
C ALA A 30 -7.62 -16.52 -1.99
N ARG A 31 -8.09 -15.68 -1.06
CA ARG A 31 -9.10 -14.64 -1.30
C ARG A 31 -8.44 -13.29 -1.47
N TYR A 32 -7.51 -12.97 -0.57
CA TYR A 32 -6.78 -11.72 -0.55
C TYR A 32 -5.33 -11.94 -0.96
N TYR A 33 -4.81 -11.02 -1.77
CA TYR A 33 -3.43 -10.98 -2.24
C TYR A 33 -2.92 -9.57 -2.01
N PHE A 34 -2.06 -9.40 -1.01
CA PHE A 34 -1.39 -8.14 -0.74
C PHE A 34 0.02 -8.20 -1.32
N VAL A 35 0.25 -7.43 -2.40
CA VAL A 35 1.51 -7.43 -3.15
C VAL A 35 2.22 -6.10 -2.93
N LEU A 36 3.31 -6.15 -2.18
CA LEU A 36 4.19 -5.05 -1.86
C LEU A 36 5.47 -5.12 -2.70
N GLY A 37 5.92 -4.03 -3.29
CA GLY A 37 7.22 -4.00 -3.99
C GLY A 37 7.55 -2.62 -4.57
N GLY A 38 8.79 -2.39 -5.01
CA GLY A 38 9.22 -1.11 -5.61
C GLY A 38 8.53 -0.77 -6.95
N ARG A 39 8.70 0.45 -7.46
CA ARG A 39 8.11 0.86 -8.75
C ARG A 39 8.63 -0.01 -9.89
N SER A 40 7.89 -0.07 -11.00
CA SER A 40 8.35 -0.73 -12.24
C SER A 40 8.62 -2.25 -12.17
N CYS A 41 8.24 -2.96 -11.09
CA CYS A 41 8.34 -4.43 -11.05
C CYS A 41 7.21 -5.21 -11.75
N GLY A 42 6.25 -4.53 -12.38
CA GLY A 42 5.19 -5.19 -13.17
C GLY A 42 3.93 -5.61 -12.40
N LYS A 43 3.78 -5.26 -11.10
CA LYS A 43 2.63 -5.65 -10.24
C LYS A 43 1.28 -5.31 -10.89
N THR A 44 1.06 -4.02 -11.12
CA THR A 44 -0.19 -3.48 -11.66
C THR A 44 -0.43 -4.02 -13.07
N TYR A 45 0.60 -4.01 -13.91
CA TYR A 45 0.52 -4.55 -15.27
C TYR A 45 0.08 -6.02 -15.28
N SER A 46 0.72 -6.88 -14.49
CA SER A 46 0.42 -8.31 -14.52
C SER A 46 -0.97 -8.64 -13.94
N ILE A 47 -1.42 -7.93 -12.90
CA ILE A 47 -2.75 -8.16 -12.32
C ILE A 47 -3.85 -7.67 -13.27
N LEU A 48 -3.67 -6.51 -13.90
CA LEU A 48 -4.61 -6.00 -14.90
C LEU A 48 -4.70 -6.91 -16.12
N ARG A 49 -3.57 -7.51 -16.54
CA ARG A 49 -3.55 -8.48 -17.63
C ARG A 49 -4.42 -9.70 -17.32
N GLU A 50 -4.25 -10.32 -16.16
CA GLU A 50 -5.07 -11.47 -15.74
C GLU A 50 -6.57 -11.07 -15.68
N ALA A 51 -6.87 -9.88 -15.17
CA ALA A 51 -8.24 -9.38 -15.11
C ALA A 51 -8.87 -9.17 -16.50
N ILE A 52 -8.10 -8.71 -17.49
CA ILE A 52 -8.55 -8.61 -18.88
C ILE A 52 -8.75 -9.99 -19.50
N GLU A 53 -7.80 -10.91 -19.32
CA GLU A 53 -7.90 -12.28 -19.82
C GLU A 53 -9.16 -12.99 -19.29
N ASP A 54 -9.43 -12.88 -17.98
CA ASP A 54 -10.63 -13.44 -17.38
C ASP A 54 -11.92 -12.77 -17.87
N ALA A 55 -11.92 -11.46 -18.08
CA ALA A 55 -13.08 -10.74 -18.61
C ALA A 55 -13.37 -11.09 -20.08
N LEU A 56 -12.34 -11.20 -20.92
CA LEU A 56 -12.45 -11.66 -22.31
C LEU A 56 -12.94 -13.11 -22.39
N ALA A 57 -12.55 -13.95 -21.44
CA ALA A 57 -13.04 -15.32 -21.31
C ALA A 57 -14.46 -15.41 -20.70
N GLY A 58 -15.12 -14.29 -20.40
CA GLY A 58 -16.47 -14.24 -19.85
C GLY A 58 -16.58 -14.72 -18.39
N ARG A 59 -15.48 -14.70 -17.63
CA ARG A 59 -15.42 -15.18 -16.23
C ARG A 59 -15.85 -14.14 -15.20
N GLY A 60 -16.28 -12.97 -15.66
CA GLY A 60 -16.74 -11.85 -14.83
C GLY A 60 -15.95 -10.58 -15.07
N MET A 61 -16.45 -9.47 -14.54
CA MET A 61 -15.81 -8.17 -14.64
C MET A 61 -14.65 -8.01 -13.65
N PHE A 62 -13.85 -6.98 -13.84
CA PHE A 62 -12.95 -6.48 -12.79
C PHE A 62 -13.43 -5.15 -12.19
N ALA A 63 -13.08 -4.91 -10.93
CA ALA A 63 -13.22 -3.63 -10.27
C ALA A 63 -11.83 -3.04 -10.01
N TYR A 64 -11.51 -1.89 -10.60
CA TYR A 64 -10.30 -1.14 -10.31
C TYR A 64 -10.61 -0.07 -9.25
N VAL A 65 -10.01 -0.21 -8.08
CA VAL A 65 -10.31 0.56 -6.88
C VAL A 65 -9.14 1.49 -6.56
N ARG A 66 -9.45 2.76 -6.31
CA ARG A 66 -8.50 3.75 -5.77
C ARG A 66 -9.04 4.33 -4.46
N ARG A 67 -8.16 4.95 -3.67
CA ARG A 67 -8.58 5.59 -2.42
C ARG A 67 -9.55 6.76 -2.66
N HIS A 68 -9.22 7.62 -3.62
CA HIS A 68 -9.99 8.84 -3.88
C HIS A 68 -10.45 8.98 -5.34
N THR A 69 -11.55 9.72 -5.54
CA THR A 69 -12.19 9.94 -6.83
C THR A 69 -11.35 10.71 -7.85
N GLU A 70 -10.44 11.58 -7.40
CA GLU A 70 -9.52 12.31 -8.28
C GLU A 70 -8.58 11.40 -9.07
N TYR A 71 -8.30 10.19 -8.55
CA TYR A 71 -7.46 9.22 -9.23
C TYR A 71 -8.21 8.45 -10.33
N ILE A 72 -9.55 8.37 -10.27
CA ILE A 72 -10.39 7.66 -11.26
C ILE A 72 -10.97 8.58 -12.36
N ARG A 73 -10.43 9.79 -12.49
CA ARG A 73 -10.81 10.72 -13.58
C ARG A 73 -10.48 10.11 -14.94
N GLU A 74 -11.26 10.50 -15.97
CA GLU A 74 -11.16 9.91 -17.32
C GLU A 74 -9.73 9.94 -17.88
N ARG A 75 -9.02 11.06 -17.73
CA ARG A 75 -7.62 11.19 -18.17
C ARG A 75 -6.71 10.09 -17.60
N ASN A 76 -6.88 9.73 -16.33
CA ASN A 76 -6.02 8.73 -15.69
C ASN A 76 -6.44 7.31 -16.09
N MET A 77 -7.75 7.06 -16.13
CA MET A 77 -8.28 5.72 -16.42
C MET A 77 -8.15 5.34 -17.90
N GLN A 78 -8.15 6.33 -18.80
CA GLN A 78 -7.98 6.10 -20.24
C GLN A 78 -6.62 5.49 -20.59
N CYS A 79 -5.57 5.90 -19.87
CA CYS A 79 -4.19 5.43 -20.12
C CYS A 79 -3.83 4.16 -19.34
N LEU A 80 -4.68 3.71 -18.41
CA LEU A 80 -4.40 2.57 -17.53
C LEU A 80 -4.08 1.27 -18.29
N PHE A 81 -4.77 1.06 -19.41
CA PHE A 81 -4.69 -0.15 -20.21
C PHE A 81 -3.90 0.01 -21.52
N GLU A 82 -3.38 1.20 -21.82
CA GLU A 82 -2.55 1.44 -23.02
C GLU A 82 -1.33 0.51 -23.12
N PRO A 83 -0.63 0.15 -22.02
CA PRO A 83 0.49 -0.79 -22.10
C PRO A 83 0.09 -2.23 -22.42
N GLN A 84 -1.20 -2.59 -22.30
CA GLN A 84 -1.66 -3.97 -22.46
C GLN A 84 -1.84 -4.31 -23.95
N PRO A 85 -1.39 -5.50 -24.41
CA PRO A 85 -1.55 -5.92 -25.80
C PRO A 85 -2.96 -6.43 -26.06
N ILE A 86 -3.97 -5.55 -26.04
CA ILE A 86 -5.40 -5.93 -26.10
C ILE A 86 -5.74 -6.73 -27.37
N GLU A 87 -5.13 -6.41 -28.51
CA GLU A 87 -5.34 -7.14 -29.76
C GLU A 87 -4.85 -8.59 -29.68
N GLU A 88 -3.70 -8.83 -29.07
CA GLU A 88 -3.20 -10.18 -28.84
C GLU A 88 -4.07 -10.93 -27.83
N LEU A 89 -4.44 -10.27 -26.72
CA LEU A 89 -5.25 -10.88 -25.66
C LEU A 89 -6.65 -11.28 -26.14
N SER A 90 -7.20 -10.55 -27.10
CA SER A 90 -8.53 -10.79 -27.68
C SER A 90 -8.52 -11.59 -28.97
N ASN A 91 -7.36 -12.14 -29.38
CA ASN A 91 -7.18 -12.83 -30.66
C ASN A 91 -7.67 -12.00 -31.88
N GLY A 92 -7.43 -10.69 -31.86
CA GLY A 92 -7.78 -9.78 -32.93
C GLY A 92 -9.19 -9.16 -32.84
N GLU A 93 -10.05 -9.56 -31.90
CA GLU A 93 -11.41 -9.04 -31.84
C GLU A 93 -11.48 -7.57 -31.38
N TRP A 94 -10.61 -7.18 -30.46
CA TRP A 94 -10.59 -5.86 -29.82
C TRP A 94 -9.17 -5.32 -29.76
N ASN A 95 -8.96 -4.03 -29.96
CA ASN A 95 -7.61 -3.44 -29.86
C ASN A 95 -7.52 -2.28 -28.87
N ARG A 96 -8.63 -1.94 -28.20
CA ARG A 96 -8.68 -0.84 -27.26
C ARG A 96 -9.64 -1.09 -26.10
N ILE A 97 -9.28 -0.57 -24.92
CA ILE A 97 -10.20 -0.39 -23.81
C ILE A 97 -10.52 1.10 -23.66
N LYS A 98 -11.80 1.45 -23.73
CA LYS A 98 -12.32 2.81 -23.52
C LYS A 98 -12.90 2.93 -22.13
N TYR A 99 -12.46 3.94 -21.38
CA TYR A 99 -13.11 4.32 -20.13
C TYR A 99 -14.22 5.33 -20.40
N TRP A 100 -15.42 5.08 -19.87
CA TRP A 100 -16.56 5.99 -20.00
C TRP A 100 -17.51 5.84 -18.81
N ARG A 101 -17.83 6.97 -18.16
CA ARG A 101 -18.79 7.06 -17.03
C ARG A 101 -18.56 6.02 -15.91
N GLY A 102 -17.30 5.76 -15.56
CA GLY A 102 -16.95 4.80 -14.50
C GLY A 102 -16.71 3.37 -14.99
N PHE A 103 -16.94 3.08 -16.28
CA PHE A 103 -16.85 1.74 -16.83
C PHE A 103 -15.77 1.60 -17.89
N PHE A 104 -15.27 0.37 -18.06
CA PHE A 104 -14.33 0.00 -19.11
C PHE A 104 -15.03 -0.86 -20.16
N TYR A 105 -14.94 -0.44 -21.43
CA TYR A 105 -15.54 -1.12 -22.58
C TYR A 105 -14.46 -1.52 -23.58
N LEU A 106 -14.65 -2.64 -24.25
CA LEU A 106 -13.83 -3.02 -25.40
C LEU A 106 -14.30 -2.28 -26.65
N GLU A 107 -13.35 -1.78 -27.43
CA GLU A 107 -13.59 -1.16 -28.72
C GLU A 107 -12.61 -1.70 -29.76
N ARG A 108 -13.08 -1.76 -31.01
CA ARG A 108 -12.25 -2.05 -32.18
C ARG A 108 -12.15 -0.76 -32.98
N TRP A 109 -10.92 -0.34 -33.25
CA TRP A 109 -10.62 0.81 -34.08
C TRP A 109 -9.82 0.36 -35.29
N GLU A 110 -10.20 0.84 -36.47
CA GLU A 110 -9.54 0.50 -37.73
C GLU A 110 -9.32 1.79 -38.52
N PRO A 111 -8.28 1.87 -39.37
CA PRO A 111 -8.09 3.03 -40.23
C PRO A 111 -9.23 3.06 -41.26
N ASP A 112 -9.87 4.22 -41.37
CA ASP A 112 -10.82 4.50 -42.45
C ASP A 112 -10.11 4.40 -43.81
N GLU A 113 -10.74 3.70 -44.78
CA GLU A 113 -10.10 3.38 -46.06
C GLU A 113 -9.80 4.62 -46.92
N GLU A 114 -10.56 5.70 -46.77
CA GLU A 114 -10.40 6.93 -47.55
C GLU A 114 -9.45 7.93 -46.89
N THR A 115 -9.54 8.09 -45.58
CA THR A 115 -8.83 9.14 -44.84
C THR A 115 -7.61 8.63 -44.07
N GLY A 116 -7.51 7.32 -43.86
CA GLY A 116 -6.48 6.70 -43.01
C GLY A 116 -6.61 7.04 -41.52
N ILE A 117 -7.67 7.74 -41.12
CA ILE A 117 -7.91 8.13 -39.73
C ILE A 117 -8.51 6.93 -38.99
N MET A 118 -7.99 6.64 -37.80
CA MET A 118 -8.55 5.59 -36.96
C MET A 118 -9.99 5.93 -36.57
N VAL A 119 -10.94 5.08 -36.94
CA VAL A 119 -12.36 5.19 -36.60
C VAL A 119 -12.80 3.97 -35.78
N ARG A 120 -13.73 4.18 -34.87
CA ARG A 120 -14.31 3.07 -34.10
C ARG A 120 -15.30 2.28 -34.96
N VAL A 121 -14.98 1.02 -35.22
CA VAL A 121 -15.83 0.11 -36.00
C VAL A 121 -16.73 -0.76 -35.13
N LEU A 122 -16.28 -1.14 -33.92
CA LEU A 122 -17.09 -1.92 -32.98
C LEU A 122 -16.96 -1.39 -31.55
N LYS A 123 -18.02 -1.58 -30.77
CA LYS A 123 -18.04 -1.35 -29.33
C LYS A 123 -18.77 -2.50 -28.65
N ASN A 124 -18.15 -3.10 -27.65
CA ASN A 124 -18.85 -4.04 -26.79
C ASN A 124 -19.87 -3.27 -25.93
N PRO A 125 -21.19 -3.58 -26.02
CA PRO A 125 -22.20 -2.91 -25.20
C PRO A 125 -22.06 -3.25 -23.71
N THR A 126 -21.44 -4.38 -23.40
CA THR A 126 -21.23 -4.87 -22.04
C THR A 126 -19.87 -4.41 -21.52
N PRO A 127 -19.80 -3.76 -20.34
CA PRO A 127 -18.54 -3.36 -19.76
C PRO A 127 -17.77 -4.58 -19.22
N ILE A 128 -16.45 -4.56 -19.37
CA ILE A 128 -15.54 -5.59 -18.83
C ILE A 128 -14.99 -5.22 -17.44
N GLY A 129 -15.17 -3.97 -17.01
CA GLY A 129 -14.77 -3.53 -15.69
C GLY A 129 -15.37 -2.21 -15.26
N VAL A 130 -15.13 -1.85 -14.00
CA VAL A 130 -15.57 -0.60 -13.37
C VAL A 130 -14.42 0.04 -12.59
N ALA A 131 -14.37 1.37 -12.54
CA ALA A 131 -13.49 2.12 -11.66
C ALA A 131 -14.29 2.64 -10.45
N LEU A 132 -13.79 2.41 -9.24
CA LEU A 132 -14.46 2.77 -7.99
C LEU A 132 -13.48 3.49 -7.06
N ALA A 133 -14.01 4.31 -6.16
CA ALA A 133 -13.22 4.98 -5.14
C ALA A 133 -13.74 4.68 -3.73
N VAL A 134 -12.81 4.43 -2.80
CA VAL A 134 -13.13 4.12 -1.39
C VAL A 134 -13.67 5.34 -0.65
N ASN A 135 -13.45 6.58 -1.10
CA ASN A 135 -14.02 7.76 -0.44
C ASN A 135 -15.50 8.01 -0.79
N THR A 136 -15.99 7.52 -1.93
CA THR A 136 -17.36 7.75 -2.41
C THR A 136 -18.21 6.49 -2.50
N TRP A 137 -17.73 5.37 -1.96
CA TRP A 137 -18.42 4.08 -2.05
C TRP A 137 -19.86 4.10 -1.55
N GLU A 138 -20.19 4.91 -0.54
CA GLU A 138 -21.55 5.03 0.03
C GLU A 138 -22.57 5.54 -0.99
N GLY A 139 -22.18 6.53 -1.82
CA GLY A 139 -23.06 7.08 -2.86
C GLY A 139 -23.25 6.15 -4.06
N ASN A 140 -22.42 5.11 -4.18
CA ASN A 140 -22.49 4.12 -5.25
C ASN A 140 -23.23 2.84 -4.84
N LYS A 141 -23.65 2.71 -3.56
CA LYS A 141 -24.49 1.60 -3.09
C LYS A 141 -25.85 1.67 -3.76
N GLY A 142 -26.18 0.65 -4.57
CA GLY A 142 -27.48 0.53 -5.23
C GLY A 142 -27.40 0.35 -6.75
N GLN A 143 -26.21 0.51 -7.34
CA GLN A 143 -26.02 0.07 -8.72
C GLN A 143 -25.70 -1.42 -8.72
N ASP A 144 -26.55 -2.21 -9.38
CA ASP A 144 -26.37 -3.65 -9.63
C ASP A 144 -25.25 -3.91 -10.67
N ILE A 145 -24.12 -3.21 -10.56
CA ILE A 145 -23.07 -3.03 -11.58
C ILE A 145 -22.53 -4.38 -12.11
N GLY A 146 -22.36 -5.36 -11.22
CA GLY A 146 -21.87 -6.70 -11.56
C GLY A 146 -22.96 -7.75 -11.75
N ALA A 147 -24.24 -7.44 -11.49
CA ALA A 147 -25.33 -8.41 -11.52
C ALA A 147 -25.59 -8.97 -12.92
N ALA A 148 -25.50 -8.12 -13.94
CA ALA A 148 -25.77 -8.51 -15.31
C ALA A 148 -24.60 -9.30 -15.94
N ASN A 149 -23.39 -9.20 -15.38
CA ASN A 149 -22.15 -9.61 -16.06
C ASN A 149 -21.35 -10.67 -15.28
N GLY A 150 -22.05 -11.56 -14.58
CA GLY A 150 -21.39 -12.67 -13.88
C GLY A 150 -20.55 -12.26 -12.67
N GLY A 151 -20.77 -11.08 -12.10
CA GLY A 151 -20.08 -10.53 -10.92
C GLY A 151 -18.63 -10.10 -11.17
N PHE A 152 -17.86 -9.94 -10.09
CA PHE A 152 -16.47 -9.47 -10.16
C PHE A 152 -15.49 -10.61 -9.89
N LYS A 153 -14.65 -10.93 -10.87
CA LYS A 153 -13.59 -11.93 -10.74
C LYS A 153 -12.37 -11.35 -10.04
N HIS A 154 -12.02 -10.11 -10.36
CA HIS A 154 -10.91 -9.38 -9.76
C HIS A 154 -11.39 -8.07 -9.13
N ILE A 155 -11.03 -7.83 -7.88
CA ILE A 155 -11.16 -6.51 -7.24
C ILE A 155 -9.74 -6.03 -6.92
N ILE A 156 -9.32 -4.94 -7.54
CA ILE A 156 -7.93 -4.49 -7.58
C ILE A 156 -7.83 -3.14 -6.90
N TYR A 157 -7.42 -3.12 -5.63
CA TYR A 157 -7.08 -1.89 -4.94
C TYR A 157 -5.63 -1.52 -5.21
N ASP A 158 -5.44 -0.55 -6.10
CA ASP A 158 -4.13 -0.01 -6.44
C ASP A 158 -3.71 1.13 -5.50
N GLU A 159 -2.41 1.21 -5.20
CA GLU A 159 -1.82 2.13 -4.21
C GLU A 159 -2.46 2.05 -2.81
N ALA A 160 -2.60 0.82 -2.31
CA ALA A 160 -3.17 0.55 -0.98
C ALA A 160 -2.35 1.16 0.16
N ILE A 161 -1.03 1.35 0.00
CA ILE A 161 -0.18 2.11 0.93
C ILE A 161 0.05 3.52 0.41
N THR A 162 0.02 4.50 1.31
CA THR A 162 0.30 5.91 1.00
C THR A 162 1.23 6.53 2.05
N GLY A 163 2.10 7.44 1.62
CA GLY A 163 2.81 8.34 2.55
C GLY A 163 1.90 9.48 3.07
N GLN A 164 0.75 9.69 2.43
CA GLN A 164 -0.21 10.73 2.81
C GLN A 164 -1.18 10.24 3.90
N ASN A 165 -2.36 10.85 3.99
CA ASN A 165 -3.39 10.47 4.97
C ASN A 165 -4.27 9.36 4.40
N TYR A 166 -4.54 8.35 5.23
CA TYR A 166 -5.62 7.40 4.98
C TYR A 166 -6.98 8.04 5.25
N LEU A 167 -8.03 7.51 4.63
CA LEU A 167 -9.40 7.85 4.97
C LEU A 167 -9.69 7.44 6.43
N THR A 168 -10.58 8.17 7.10
CA THR A 168 -11.15 7.70 8.37
C THR A 168 -11.86 6.36 8.12
N ASP A 169 -11.54 5.36 8.95
CA ASP A 169 -12.03 3.98 8.86
C ASP A 169 -11.87 3.34 7.47
N GLU A 170 -10.76 3.61 6.79
CA GLU A 170 -10.51 3.19 5.40
C GLU A 170 -10.70 1.68 5.19
N PHE A 171 -10.18 0.85 6.10
CA PHE A 171 -10.34 -0.60 5.99
C PHE A 171 -11.81 -1.02 6.05
N GLN A 172 -12.58 -0.45 6.99
CA GLN A 172 -14.01 -0.75 7.10
C GLN A 172 -14.80 -0.27 5.88
N LYS A 173 -14.45 0.90 5.33
CA LYS A 173 -15.03 1.41 4.08
C LYS A 173 -14.71 0.50 2.90
N PHE A 174 -13.47 0.03 2.80
CA PHE A 174 -13.06 -0.94 1.79
C PHE A 174 -13.81 -2.27 1.95
N LYS A 175 -13.92 -2.82 3.16
CA LYS A 175 -14.71 -4.02 3.44
C LYS A 175 -16.18 -3.85 3.04
N ASN A 176 -16.79 -2.71 3.34
CA ASN A 176 -18.15 -2.40 2.91
C ASN A 176 -18.29 -2.32 1.39
N LEU A 177 -17.29 -1.75 0.70
CA LEU A 177 -17.21 -1.76 -0.76
C LEU A 177 -17.14 -3.20 -1.29
N ILE A 178 -16.25 -4.04 -0.77
CA ILE A 178 -16.13 -5.46 -1.15
C ILE A 178 -17.48 -6.18 -0.97
N SER A 179 -18.13 -6.01 0.18
CA SER A 179 -19.43 -6.64 0.47
C SER A 179 -20.54 -6.21 -0.50
N SER A 180 -20.43 -5.04 -1.13
CA SER A 180 -21.38 -4.60 -2.16
C SER A 180 -21.08 -5.17 -3.56
N LEU A 181 -19.84 -5.61 -3.79
CA LEU A 181 -19.37 -6.13 -5.07
C LEU A 181 -19.45 -7.67 -5.14
N VAL A 182 -19.11 -8.34 -4.05
CA VAL A 182 -19.14 -9.81 -3.94
C VAL A 182 -20.56 -10.27 -3.67
N ARG A 183 -21.03 -11.29 -4.39
CA ARG A 183 -22.36 -11.92 -4.24
C ARG A 183 -22.21 -13.43 -4.10
N ASP A 184 -23.20 -14.09 -3.49
CA ASP A 184 -23.20 -15.52 -3.18
C ASP A 184 -22.79 -16.43 -4.36
N ARG A 185 -23.19 -16.08 -5.60
CA ARG A 185 -22.88 -16.88 -6.79
C ARG A 185 -21.44 -16.72 -7.35
N THR A 186 -20.69 -15.72 -6.90
CA THR A 186 -19.29 -15.46 -7.35
C THR A 186 -18.28 -15.44 -6.21
N GLU A 187 -18.75 -15.51 -4.97
CA GLU A 187 -17.95 -15.44 -3.75
C GLU A 187 -16.78 -16.44 -3.77
N GLN A 188 -17.02 -17.64 -4.31
CA GLN A 188 -16.01 -18.68 -4.35
C GLN A 188 -14.86 -18.43 -5.34
N ASP A 189 -14.98 -17.45 -6.22
CA ASP A 189 -14.06 -17.24 -7.33
C ASP A 189 -13.40 -15.86 -7.36
N THR A 190 -13.95 -14.88 -6.64
CA THR A 190 -13.41 -13.53 -6.58
C THR A 190 -12.03 -13.48 -5.91
N LYS A 191 -11.11 -12.71 -6.52
CA LYS A 191 -9.75 -12.44 -6.06
C LYS A 191 -9.59 -10.96 -5.73
N ILE A 192 -9.18 -10.66 -4.51
CA ILE A 192 -9.00 -9.29 -4.01
C ILE A 192 -7.51 -8.99 -3.95
N TRP A 193 -7.07 -8.00 -4.71
CA TRP A 193 -5.69 -7.57 -4.83
C TRP A 193 -5.50 -6.24 -4.11
N LEU A 194 -4.55 -6.17 -3.20
CA LEU A 194 -4.04 -4.92 -2.63
C LEU A 194 -2.63 -4.72 -3.16
N ILE A 195 -2.45 -3.73 -4.04
CA ILE A 195 -1.17 -3.44 -4.66
C ILE A 195 -0.57 -2.23 -3.95
N ALA A 196 0.68 -2.35 -3.53
CA ALA A 196 1.35 -1.28 -2.82
C ALA A 196 2.81 -1.11 -3.24
N ASN A 197 3.25 0.15 -3.23
CA ASN A 197 4.66 0.48 -3.13
C ASN A 197 5.01 0.66 -1.64
N PRO A 198 6.25 0.38 -1.21
CA PRO A 198 6.68 0.53 0.18
C PRO A 198 6.87 2.02 0.54
N LEU A 199 5.77 2.76 0.67
CA LEU A 199 5.77 4.20 1.00
C LEU A 199 5.69 4.47 2.51
N SER A 200 5.09 3.55 3.27
CA SER A 200 4.95 3.66 4.72
C SER A 200 4.94 2.27 5.36
N LYS A 201 5.71 2.08 6.42
CA LYS A 201 5.73 0.85 7.22
C LYS A 201 4.49 0.71 8.10
N TRP A 202 3.71 1.77 8.20
CA TRP A 202 2.39 1.74 8.81
C TRP A 202 1.30 1.75 7.72
N CYS A 203 0.40 0.78 7.80
CA CYS A 203 -0.76 0.69 6.93
C CYS A 203 -1.93 0.11 7.76
N PRO A 204 -3.13 0.71 7.74
CA PRO A 204 -4.27 0.21 8.50
C PRO A 204 -4.74 -1.17 8.04
N PHE A 205 -4.36 -1.61 6.84
CA PHE A 205 -4.68 -2.94 6.32
C PHE A 205 -3.81 -4.04 6.92
N PHE A 206 -2.59 -3.73 7.40
CA PHE A 206 -1.67 -4.74 7.92
C PHE A 206 -2.24 -5.51 9.13
N PRO A 207 -2.64 -4.85 10.23
CA PRO A 207 -3.16 -5.58 11.39
C PRO A 207 -4.44 -6.36 11.06
N GLU A 208 -5.32 -5.76 10.26
CA GLU A 208 -6.60 -6.37 9.85
C GLU A 208 -6.41 -7.62 8.99
N LEU A 209 -5.33 -7.68 8.21
CA LEU A 209 -4.97 -8.83 7.39
C LEU A 209 -3.99 -9.78 8.08
N GLY A 210 -3.58 -9.52 9.33
CA GLY A 210 -2.60 -10.33 10.06
C GLY A 210 -1.18 -10.22 9.51
N ILE A 211 -0.86 -9.15 8.77
CA ILE A 211 0.48 -8.88 8.26
C ILE A 211 1.30 -8.25 9.39
N THR A 212 2.32 -8.95 9.84
CA THR A 212 3.15 -8.55 10.98
C THR A 212 4.38 -7.74 10.55
N LYS A 213 5.05 -7.16 11.55
CA LYS A 213 6.29 -6.40 11.35
C LYS A 213 7.45 -7.22 10.81
N GLU A 214 7.50 -8.50 11.16
CA GLU A 214 8.50 -9.44 10.67
C GLU A 214 8.30 -9.67 9.18
N MET A 215 7.05 -9.88 8.73
CA MET A 215 6.74 -10.12 7.33
C MET A 215 7.13 -8.93 6.44
N ILE A 216 6.79 -7.70 6.86
CA ILE A 216 7.15 -6.48 6.10
C ILE A 216 8.66 -6.16 6.12
N SER A 217 9.43 -6.87 6.95
CA SER A 217 10.88 -6.73 7.06
C SER A 217 11.65 -7.73 6.19
N GLU A 218 10.95 -8.64 5.50
CA GLU A 218 11.56 -9.71 4.69
C GLU A 218 11.24 -9.56 3.19
N PRO A 219 11.87 -8.60 2.47
CA PRO A 219 11.78 -8.55 1.02
C PRO A 219 12.22 -9.88 0.38
N GLY A 220 11.55 -10.25 -0.71
CA GLY A 220 11.75 -11.51 -1.43
C GLY A 220 10.94 -12.68 -0.88
N HIS A 221 10.17 -12.48 0.19
CA HIS A 221 9.38 -13.53 0.83
C HIS A 221 7.90 -13.39 0.55
N ARG A 222 7.23 -14.54 0.64
CA ARG A 222 5.78 -14.67 0.51
C ARG A 222 5.25 -15.47 1.68
N PHE A 223 4.23 -14.95 2.32
CA PHE A 223 3.61 -15.48 3.52
C PHE A 223 2.17 -15.85 3.20
N GLU A 224 1.75 -17.00 3.73
CA GLU A 224 0.37 -17.47 3.69
C GLU A 224 -0.22 -17.29 5.09
N ILE A 225 -1.25 -16.47 5.20
CA ILE A 225 -1.88 -16.10 6.45
C ILE A 225 -3.26 -16.76 6.48
N HIS A 226 -3.45 -17.68 7.42
CA HIS A 226 -4.70 -18.37 7.66
C HIS A 226 -5.41 -17.77 8.87
N TYR A 227 -6.73 -17.66 8.79
CA TYR A 227 -7.55 -17.14 9.88
C TYR A 227 -8.21 -18.31 10.62
N PRO A 228 -8.10 -18.41 11.95
CA PRO A 228 -8.58 -19.57 12.71
C PRO A 228 -10.08 -19.88 12.51
N ASP A 229 -10.89 -18.84 12.34
CA ASP A 229 -12.35 -18.94 12.35
C ASP A 229 -12.97 -19.03 10.95
N THR A 230 -12.16 -19.06 9.88
CA THR A 230 -12.64 -19.06 8.50
C THR A 230 -11.74 -19.90 7.59
N ASP A 231 -12.22 -20.29 6.41
CA ASP A 231 -11.40 -20.91 5.35
C ASP A 231 -10.63 -19.86 4.53
N MET A 232 -10.75 -18.59 4.88
CA MET A 232 -10.09 -17.48 4.19
C MET A 232 -8.58 -17.59 4.33
N THR A 233 -7.87 -17.25 3.25
CA THR A 233 -6.42 -17.15 3.24
C THR A 233 -6.01 -15.87 2.56
N THR A 234 -5.06 -15.16 3.19
CA THR A 234 -4.39 -13.98 2.63
C THR A 234 -2.98 -14.35 2.25
N ILE A 235 -2.59 -14.02 1.02
CA ILE A 235 -1.20 -14.09 0.58
C ILE A 235 -0.59 -12.71 0.69
N PHE A 236 0.43 -12.56 1.53
CA PHE A 236 1.26 -11.36 1.57
C PHE A 236 2.58 -11.64 0.86
N GLU A 237 2.92 -10.83 -0.14
CA GLU A 237 4.20 -10.93 -0.84
C GLU A 237 4.92 -9.59 -0.82
N TYR A 238 6.14 -9.58 -0.30
CA TYR A 238 7.05 -8.46 -0.47
C TYR A 238 8.09 -8.82 -1.53
N ILE A 239 7.96 -8.22 -2.72
CA ILE A 239 8.91 -8.36 -3.82
C ILE A 239 10.22 -7.64 -3.44
N GLY A 240 11.31 -8.41 -3.29
CA GLY A 240 12.64 -7.90 -2.95
C GLY A 240 13.52 -7.62 -4.17
N GLU A 241 13.93 -8.65 -4.88
CA GLU A 241 14.75 -8.55 -6.09
C GLU A 241 14.11 -9.29 -7.26
N ILE A 242 14.28 -8.75 -8.47
CA ILE A 242 13.92 -9.44 -9.71
C ILE A 242 15.20 -9.60 -10.53
N ASN A 243 15.54 -10.84 -10.90
CA ASN A 243 16.78 -11.18 -11.63
C ASN A 243 18.10 -10.73 -10.98
N GLY A 244 18.17 -10.59 -9.65
CA GLY A 244 19.37 -10.09 -8.97
C GLY A 244 19.67 -8.62 -9.23
N ARG A 245 18.67 -7.88 -9.73
CA ARG A 245 18.62 -6.42 -9.68
C ARG A 245 17.57 -6.04 -8.64
N MET A 246 17.93 -5.07 -7.81
CA MET A 246 16.92 -4.37 -7.02
C MET A 246 15.95 -3.71 -7.99
N VAL A 247 14.66 -3.77 -7.66
CA VAL A 247 13.56 -3.30 -8.51
C VAL A 247 13.65 -1.81 -8.88
N ASP A 248 14.55 -1.04 -8.27
CA ASP A 248 14.64 0.42 -8.37
C ASP A 248 15.97 0.97 -8.91
N THR A 249 16.91 0.12 -9.35
CA THR A 249 18.19 0.62 -9.92
C THR A 249 18.03 0.94 -11.41
N ASP A 250 17.31 2.02 -11.73
CA ASP A 250 17.38 2.63 -13.07
C ASP A 250 18.51 3.68 -13.09
N PRO A 251 19.57 3.52 -13.92
CA PRO A 251 20.69 4.47 -13.99
C PRO A 251 20.27 5.92 -14.30
N VAL A 252 19.08 6.10 -14.87
CA VAL A 252 18.49 7.42 -15.12
C VAL A 252 18.19 8.15 -13.81
N PHE A 253 17.73 7.45 -12.76
CA PHE A 253 17.39 8.08 -11.47
C PHE A 253 18.60 8.70 -10.77
N ASP A 254 19.76 8.06 -10.80
CA ASP A 254 20.97 8.56 -10.14
C ASP A 254 21.47 9.89 -10.74
N THR A 255 21.19 10.15 -12.02
CA THR A 255 21.64 11.37 -12.70
C THR A 255 20.68 12.55 -12.50
N PHE A 256 19.37 12.30 -12.37
CA PHE A 256 18.36 13.36 -12.16
C PHE A 256 18.17 13.79 -10.70
N PHE A 257 18.54 12.94 -9.71
CA PHE A 257 18.25 13.19 -8.29
C PHE A 257 19.49 13.42 -7.39
N ALA A 258 20.68 13.64 -7.98
CA ALA A 258 21.95 13.88 -7.29
C ALA A 258 22.07 15.29 -6.64
N PHE A 259 21.05 15.74 -5.90
CA PHE A 259 21.12 17.00 -5.17
C PHE A 259 22.03 16.89 -3.93
N PRO A 260 22.82 17.92 -3.58
CA PRO A 260 23.76 17.88 -2.46
C PRO A 260 23.12 17.50 -1.11
N ASN A 261 21.84 17.86 -0.92
CA ASN A 261 21.05 17.59 0.28
C ASN A 261 20.06 16.41 0.14
N SER A 262 19.98 15.74 -1.02
CA SER A 262 19.09 14.59 -1.26
C SER A 262 19.75 13.23 -1.00
N LYS A 263 20.92 13.21 -0.35
CA LYS A 263 21.69 11.98 -0.09
C LYS A 263 20.91 10.93 0.73
N GLY A 264 19.84 11.33 1.43
CA GLY A 264 18.86 10.43 2.06
C GLY A 264 17.87 9.80 1.07
N LYS A 265 17.24 10.62 0.21
CA LYS A 265 16.26 10.17 -0.80
C LYS A 265 16.85 9.30 -1.91
N SER A 266 18.07 9.59 -2.36
CA SER A 266 18.65 8.84 -3.49
C SER A 266 19.06 7.41 -3.10
N LYS A 267 19.37 7.14 -1.82
CA LYS A 267 19.74 5.80 -1.35
C LYS A 267 18.55 4.92 -0.94
N SER A 268 17.46 5.51 -0.45
CA SER A 268 16.24 4.76 -0.12
C SER A 268 15.50 4.30 -1.38
N ILE A 269 15.51 5.13 -2.44
CA ILE A 269 14.95 4.78 -3.74
C ILE A 269 15.79 3.66 -4.38
N THR A 270 17.11 3.80 -4.49
CA THR A 270 17.99 2.80 -5.16
C THR A 270 18.12 1.44 -4.48
N SER A 271 17.66 1.27 -3.22
CA SER A 271 17.84 0.04 -2.47
C SER A 271 16.54 -0.66 -2.06
N GLY A 272 15.38 -0.34 -2.64
CA GLY A 272 14.11 -1.08 -2.41
C GLY A 272 13.63 -1.12 -0.94
N PHE A 273 14.25 -0.33 -0.08
CA PHE A 273 13.96 -0.25 1.35
C PHE A 273 13.25 1.07 1.62
N TRP A 274 11.92 1.06 1.47
CA TRP A 274 10.95 2.07 1.92
C TRP A 274 11.23 3.55 1.52
N GLU A 275 10.36 4.12 0.68
CA GLU A 275 10.38 5.56 0.33
C GLU A 275 9.78 6.42 1.46
N LEU A 276 10.44 6.48 2.62
CA LEU A 276 9.98 7.27 3.78
C LEU A 276 10.29 8.76 3.60
N ASP A 277 9.42 9.62 4.15
CA ASP A 277 9.65 11.06 4.22
C ASP A 277 10.86 11.39 5.13
N ASP A 278 11.63 12.42 4.75
CA ASP A 278 12.73 12.92 5.56
C ASP A 278 12.20 13.61 6.82
N ALA A 279 12.51 13.02 7.97
CA ALA A 279 12.12 13.57 9.25
C ALA A 279 13.14 14.61 9.72
N VAL A 280 12.68 15.56 10.54
CA VAL A 280 13.60 16.50 11.19
C VAL A 280 14.39 15.75 12.25
N HIS A 281 15.70 15.63 12.05
CA HIS A 281 16.61 15.01 13.01
C HIS A 281 17.23 16.05 13.95
N LEU A 282 17.42 15.68 15.20
CA LEU A 282 18.07 16.53 16.18
C LEU A 282 19.60 16.45 16.02
N PRO A 283 20.33 17.57 15.91
CA PRO A 283 21.78 17.55 15.92
C PRO A 283 22.33 16.91 17.20
N SER A 284 23.30 16.00 17.06
CA SER A 284 23.84 15.24 18.19
C SER A 284 24.41 16.10 19.32
N GLN A 285 24.97 17.26 18.99
CA GLN A 285 25.49 18.21 19.96
C GLN A 285 24.39 18.89 20.78
N VAL A 286 23.24 19.19 20.16
CA VAL A 286 22.07 19.75 20.86
C VAL A 286 21.57 18.74 21.88
N TYR A 287 21.44 17.47 21.49
CA TYR A 287 21.02 16.41 22.41
C TYR A 287 21.96 16.26 23.61
N LYS A 288 23.28 16.19 23.36
CA LYS A 288 24.30 16.05 24.44
C LYS A 288 24.25 17.20 25.45
N ASN A 289 23.94 18.40 24.98
CA ASN A 289 23.84 19.61 25.80
C ASN A 289 22.44 19.83 26.38
N SER A 290 21.52 18.89 26.18
CA SER A 290 20.15 18.98 26.67
C SER A 290 19.95 18.19 27.95
N ARG A 291 19.05 18.68 28.81
CA ARG A 291 18.61 17.97 30.01
C ARG A 291 17.31 17.25 29.72
N LYS A 292 17.26 15.94 30.03
CA LYS A 292 16.00 15.18 30.04
C LYS A 292 15.10 15.67 31.18
N LEU A 293 13.89 16.10 30.82
CA LEU A 293 12.85 16.50 31.78
C LEU A 293 11.99 15.29 32.15
N LYS A 294 11.56 14.52 31.16
CA LYS A 294 10.68 13.37 31.36
C LYS A 294 10.83 12.37 30.22
N GLU A 295 10.77 11.09 30.56
CA GLU A 295 10.63 9.99 29.59
C GLU A 295 9.18 9.51 29.62
N CYS A 296 8.64 9.23 28.45
CA CYS A 296 7.34 8.59 28.24
C CYS A 296 7.44 7.62 27.06
N PHE A 297 6.36 6.89 26.82
CA PHE A 297 6.31 5.90 25.74
C PHE A 297 5.10 6.12 24.85
N MET A 298 5.10 5.50 23.69
CA MET A 298 3.95 5.44 22.80
C MET A 298 3.83 4.01 22.29
N TYR A 299 2.62 3.45 22.33
CA TYR A 299 2.36 2.12 21.79
C TYR A 299 1.63 2.24 20.46
N PHE A 300 2.29 1.81 19.38
CA PHE A 300 1.70 1.86 18.05
C PHE A 300 2.27 0.80 17.10
N GLY A 301 1.37 0.19 16.31
CA GLY A 301 1.71 -0.88 15.39
C GLY A 301 2.45 -2.03 16.07
N GLU A 302 1.98 -2.52 17.22
CA GLU A 302 2.64 -3.62 17.96
C GLU A 302 4.06 -3.30 18.45
N THR A 303 4.35 -2.04 18.75
CA THR A 303 5.68 -1.65 19.22
C THR A 303 5.61 -0.53 20.23
N TRP A 304 6.45 -0.65 21.25
CA TRP A 304 6.74 0.42 22.19
C TRP A 304 7.77 1.37 21.60
N ILE A 305 7.47 2.66 21.63
CA ILE A 305 8.31 3.73 21.13
C ILE A 305 8.73 4.56 22.34
N ARG A 306 10.03 4.78 22.51
CA ARG A 306 10.53 5.62 23.61
C ARG A 306 10.50 7.07 23.19
N CYS A 307 10.00 7.94 24.05
CA CYS A 307 9.95 9.36 23.80
C CYS A 307 10.48 10.16 24.99
N GLU A 308 11.06 11.33 24.71
CA GLU A 308 11.69 12.15 25.73
C GLU A 308 11.34 13.63 25.56
N PHE A 309 10.90 14.23 26.65
CA PHE A 309 10.78 15.67 26.81
C PHE A 309 12.13 16.23 27.25
N MET A 310 12.69 17.12 26.46
CA MET A 310 14.04 17.65 26.63
C MET A 310 14.02 19.16 26.80
N ARG A 311 14.99 19.68 27.55
CA ARG A 311 15.28 21.11 27.67
C ARG A 311 16.65 21.42 27.10
N TYR A 312 16.73 22.40 26.21
CA TYR A 312 17.96 22.95 25.68
C TYR A 312 17.93 24.47 25.86
N ASP A 313 18.87 25.00 26.64
CA ASP A 313 18.92 26.41 27.01
C ASP A 313 17.56 26.90 27.58
N ASN A 314 16.95 27.89 26.93
CA ASN A 314 15.65 28.46 27.30
C ASN A 314 14.46 27.79 26.61
N GLY A 315 14.70 26.79 25.75
CA GLY A 315 13.68 26.07 24.99
C GLY A 315 13.44 24.65 25.49
N CYS A 316 12.26 24.10 25.14
CA CYS A 316 11.94 22.68 25.30
C CYS A 316 11.60 22.08 23.93
N TYR A 317 11.84 20.79 23.78
CA TYR A 317 11.50 20.04 22.57
C TYR A 317 11.21 18.58 22.91
N TYR A 318 10.68 17.85 21.93
CA TYR A 318 10.34 16.44 22.05
C TYR A 318 11.18 15.59 21.12
N VAL A 319 11.76 14.51 21.64
CA VAL A 319 12.52 13.53 20.85
C VAL A 319 11.83 12.19 20.87
N VAL A 320 11.72 11.60 19.70
CA VAL A 320 11.23 10.25 19.50
C VAL A 320 12.42 9.36 19.14
N TRP A 321 12.59 8.29 19.91
CA TRP A 321 13.65 7.31 19.72
C TRP A 321 13.14 6.05 19.06
N THR A 322 14.09 5.26 18.55
CA THR A 322 13.86 3.89 18.09
C THR A 322 13.00 3.09 19.08
N PRO A 323 12.29 2.06 18.57
CA PRO A 323 11.51 1.16 19.39
C PRO A 323 12.19 0.77 20.71
N ALA A 324 11.49 1.00 21.81
CA ALA A 324 11.86 0.45 23.10
C ALA A 324 11.59 -1.06 23.06
N LYS A 325 12.52 -1.84 23.62
CA LYS A 325 12.29 -3.28 23.80
C LYS A 325 11.08 -3.53 24.70
N GLU A 326 10.93 -2.74 25.77
CA GLU A 326 9.86 -2.89 26.76
C GLU A 326 9.45 -1.54 27.38
N LEU A 327 8.22 -1.47 27.89
CA LEU A 327 7.71 -0.35 28.68
C LEU A 327 8.32 -0.40 30.09
N LYS A 328 8.88 0.72 30.55
CA LYS A 328 9.35 0.82 31.94
C LYS A 328 8.19 0.94 32.91
N GLU A 329 8.27 0.24 34.06
CA GLU A 329 7.26 0.32 35.12
C GLU A 329 6.92 1.77 35.51
N LYS A 330 5.63 2.02 35.76
CA LYS A 330 5.10 3.32 36.22
C LYS A 330 5.44 4.51 35.29
N SER A 331 5.67 4.23 34.01
CA SER A 331 5.91 5.26 32.99
C SER A 331 4.63 5.61 32.27
N TYR A 332 4.41 6.91 32.01
CA TYR A 332 3.30 7.35 31.19
C TYR A 332 3.49 6.92 29.75
N TYR A 333 2.41 6.51 29.09
CA TYR A 333 2.44 6.15 27.68
C TYR A 333 1.20 6.58 26.92
N PHE A 334 1.40 6.90 25.65
CA PHE A 334 0.34 7.21 24.70
C PHE A 334 -0.14 5.95 24.00
N ILE A 335 -1.47 5.79 23.89
CA ILE A 335 -2.10 4.65 23.20
C ILE A 335 -3.39 5.12 22.53
N LEU A 336 -3.83 4.44 21.47
CA LEU A 336 -5.08 4.78 20.79
C LEU A 336 -6.31 4.14 21.43
N ASN A 337 -6.13 2.95 22.00
CA ASN A 337 -7.21 2.15 22.58
C ASN A 337 -7.39 2.43 24.07
N SER A 338 -8.63 2.33 24.55
CA SER A 338 -8.91 2.43 25.98
C SER A 338 -8.33 1.23 26.72
N VAL A 339 -7.54 1.50 27.76
CA VAL A 339 -6.96 0.49 28.65
C VAL A 339 -7.15 0.93 30.11
N PRO A 340 -7.47 0.01 31.03
CA PRO A 340 -7.69 0.34 32.44
C PRO A 340 -6.36 0.51 33.20
N ASP A 341 -5.51 1.41 32.73
CA ASP A 341 -4.21 1.73 33.32
C ASP A 341 -4.10 3.23 33.58
N ARG A 342 -3.78 3.59 34.83
CA ARG A 342 -3.64 4.99 35.26
C ARG A 342 -2.48 5.74 34.60
N TYR A 343 -1.53 5.02 34.00
CA TYR A 343 -0.41 5.62 33.27
C TYR A 343 -0.69 5.78 31.78
N ALA A 344 -1.82 5.25 31.28
CA ALA A 344 -2.22 5.38 29.89
C ALA A 344 -2.82 6.76 29.58
N ILE A 345 -2.33 7.35 28.50
CA ILE A 345 -2.86 8.58 27.91
C ILE A 345 -3.48 8.19 26.57
N ILE A 346 -4.80 8.23 26.51
CA ILE A 346 -5.55 7.73 25.34
C ILE A 346 -5.67 8.85 24.31
N GLY A 347 -5.00 8.71 23.18
CA GLY A 347 -4.88 9.73 22.14
C GLY A 347 -4.08 10.96 22.58
N ILE A 348 -4.20 12.05 21.81
CA ILE A 348 -3.48 13.32 22.07
C ILE A 348 -4.42 14.49 22.37
N LYS A 349 -5.72 14.36 22.09
CA LYS A 349 -6.74 15.38 22.37
C LYS A 349 -7.34 15.21 23.76
N THR A 350 -6.49 15.22 24.80
CA THR A 350 -6.95 15.06 26.20
C THR A 350 -6.53 16.23 27.07
N GLY A 351 -7.17 16.37 28.23
CA GLY A 351 -6.76 17.35 29.24
C GLY A 351 -5.41 17.04 29.92
N HIS A 352 -4.80 15.89 29.62
CA HIS A 352 -3.58 15.44 30.29
C HIS A 352 -2.39 16.38 29.98
N PRO A 353 -1.57 16.77 30.99
CA PRO A 353 -0.47 17.72 30.79
C PRO A 353 0.50 17.31 29.67
N TYR A 354 0.89 16.03 29.61
CA TYR A 354 1.79 15.55 28.55
C TYR A 354 1.15 15.55 27.15
N ALA A 355 -0.17 15.37 27.05
CA ALA A 355 -0.85 15.43 25.75
C ALA A 355 -0.90 16.87 25.23
N LYS A 356 -1.21 17.84 26.10
CA LYS A 356 -1.14 19.27 25.78
C LYS A 356 0.26 19.67 25.32
N LEU A 357 1.27 19.28 26.09
CA LEU A 357 2.66 19.58 25.80
C LEU A 357 3.12 18.96 24.46
N LEU A 358 2.72 17.71 24.19
CA LEU A 358 3.00 17.06 22.90
C LEU A 358 2.38 17.83 21.73
N ASN A 359 1.11 18.23 21.84
CA ASN A 359 0.43 19.02 20.81
C ASN A 359 1.14 20.36 20.56
N GLU A 360 1.58 21.05 21.63
CA GLU A 360 2.34 22.29 21.48
C GLU A 360 3.65 22.09 20.71
N PHE A 361 4.38 21.01 20.96
CA PHE A 361 5.61 20.73 20.22
C PHE A 361 5.35 20.45 18.74
N TYR A 362 4.29 19.72 18.41
CA TYR A 362 3.89 19.52 17.01
C TYR A 362 3.50 20.84 16.34
N GLN A 363 2.73 21.70 17.02
CA GLN A 363 2.35 23.01 16.49
C GLN A 363 3.56 23.94 16.26
N LYS A 364 4.56 23.88 17.14
CA LYS A 364 5.78 24.68 17.06
C LYS A 364 6.87 24.07 16.16
N GLY A 365 6.65 22.87 15.62
CA GLY A 365 7.68 22.14 14.84
C GLY A 365 8.89 21.72 15.67
N GLN A 366 8.72 21.49 16.98
CA GLN A 366 9.77 21.15 17.94
C GLN A 366 9.81 19.65 18.27
N VAL A 367 9.51 18.82 17.27
CA VAL A 367 9.54 17.36 17.37
C VAL A 367 10.65 16.83 16.48
N TYR A 368 11.50 15.97 17.03
CA TYR A 368 12.65 15.41 16.35
C TYR A 368 12.66 13.89 16.47
N TYR A 369 13.21 13.21 15.45
CA TYR A 369 13.18 11.75 15.35
C TYR A 369 14.58 11.16 15.24
N SER A 370 14.81 9.98 15.81
CA SER A 370 16.08 9.26 15.70
C SER A 370 16.36 8.75 14.29
N ASP A 371 15.32 8.42 13.53
CA ASP A 371 15.38 7.90 12.17
C ASP A 371 14.03 8.08 11.45
N ASN A 372 14.02 7.92 10.12
CA ASN A 372 12.80 8.09 9.32
C ASN A 372 11.78 6.97 9.53
N THR A 373 12.20 5.76 9.94
CA THR A 373 11.27 4.64 10.21
C THR A 373 10.41 4.92 11.43
N ILE A 374 11.00 5.44 12.50
CA ILE A 374 10.22 5.82 13.68
C ILE A 374 9.36 7.05 13.43
N ALA A 375 9.84 7.99 12.61
CA ALA A 375 9.06 9.15 12.21
C ALA A 375 7.77 8.75 11.47
N ASP A 376 7.87 7.85 10.49
CA ASP A 376 6.73 7.29 9.77
C ASP A 376 5.71 6.63 10.72
N LEU A 377 6.19 5.78 11.64
CA LEU A 377 5.35 5.10 12.62
C LEU A 377 4.64 6.10 13.55
N VAL A 378 5.35 7.11 14.08
CA VAL A 378 4.75 8.12 14.96
C VAL A 378 3.83 9.07 14.20
N HIS A 379 4.12 9.41 12.95
CA HIS A 379 3.18 10.16 12.12
C HIS A 379 1.86 9.39 11.94
N GLY A 380 1.93 8.08 11.72
CA GLY A 380 0.75 7.21 11.72
C GLY A 380 -0.03 7.30 13.06
N PHE A 381 0.67 7.22 14.19
CA PHE A 381 0.04 7.37 15.51
C PHE A 381 -0.66 8.72 15.66
N ILE A 382 0.00 9.83 15.32
CA ILE A 382 -0.57 11.18 15.46
C ILE A 382 -1.79 11.34 14.56
N LYS A 383 -1.72 10.86 13.30
CA LYS A 383 -2.86 10.88 12.38
C LYS A 383 -4.06 10.17 12.98
N GLU A 384 -3.90 8.96 13.51
CA GLU A 384 -5.00 8.22 14.14
C GLU A 384 -5.46 8.85 15.46
N ALA A 385 -4.54 9.33 16.30
CA ALA A 385 -4.85 9.97 17.57
C ALA A 385 -5.67 11.25 17.39
N THR A 386 -5.54 11.95 16.24
CA THR A 386 -6.36 13.13 15.93
C THR A 386 -7.82 12.80 15.61
N LYS A 387 -8.11 11.56 15.17
CA LYS A 387 -9.47 11.10 14.84
C LYS A 387 -10.27 10.73 16.09
N ILE A 388 -9.61 10.42 17.20
CA ILE A 388 -10.27 10.11 18.48
C ILE A 388 -10.97 11.39 18.98
N VAL A 389 -12.28 11.43 18.80
CA VAL A 389 -13.16 12.44 19.40
C VAL A 389 -13.57 11.92 20.78
N ARG A 390 -13.41 12.76 21.81
CA ARG A 390 -13.92 12.50 23.16
C ARG A 390 -14.96 13.53 23.52
#